data_AF-A0A927QM92-F1
#
_entry.id   AF-A0A927QM92-F1
#
_cell.length_a   1.000
_cell.length_b   1.000
_cell.length_c   1.000
_cell.angle_alpha   90.00
_cell.angle_beta   90.00
_cell.angle_gamma   90.00
#
_symmetry.space_group_name_H-M   'P 1'
#
loop_
_entity.id
_entity.type
_entity.pdbx_description
1 polymer ?
#
loop_
_entity_poly.entity_id
_entity_poly.type
_entity_poly.pdbx_seq_one_letter_code
_entity_poly.pdbx_strand_id
1 'polypeptide(L)' 'MSRLIYFYTKDSLEKVSFNPDLFTKELRKAMRNLLPYEMEHLKNWLNFYTSKKPELKKCLIVVKD' A
#
# COMPACT_ATOMS: atom_id res chain seq x y z
N MET A 1 19.44 4.83 0.04
CA MET A 1 19.25 5.54 -1.23
C MET A 1 18.05 4.94 -1.98
N SER A 2 16.83 5.01 -1.43
CA SER A 2 15.73 4.15 -1.95
C SER A 2 14.33 4.79 -1.95
N ARG A 3 14.20 6.12 -1.79
CA ARG A 3 12.89 6.82 -1.84
C ARG A 3 12.07 6.51 -3.11
N LEU A 4 12.75 6.20 -4.22
CA LEU A 4 12.13 5.89 -5.51
C LEU A 4 11.19 4.68 -5.46
N ILE A 5 11.57 3.60 -4.76
CA ILE A 5 10.73 2.38 -4.69
C ILE A 5 9.46 2.66 -3.89
N TYR A 6 9.58 3.39 -2.79
CA TYR A 6 8.44 3.83 -2.01
C TYR A 6 7.50 4.76 -2.81
N PHE A 7 8.04 5.76 -3.51
CA PHE A 7 7.22 6.66 -4.34
C PHE A 7 6.51 5.92 -5.48
N TYR A 8 7.22 5.02 -6.17
CA TYR A 8 6.64 4.20 -7.24
C TYR A 8 5.52 3.28 -6.72
N THR A 9 5.76 2.68 -5.55
CA THR A 9 4.75 1.86 -4.86
C THR A 9 3.50 2.67 -4.56
N LYS A 10 3.68 3.86 -3.97
CA LYS A 10 2.56 4.74 -3.62
C LYS A 10 1.76 5.16 -4.85
N ASP A 11 2.43 5.63 -5.90
CA ASP A 11 1.80 6.03 -7.16
C ASP A 11 1.02 4.86 -7.80
N SER A 12 1.62 3.67 -7.81
CA SER A 12 0.96 2.46 -8.33
C SER A 12 -0.30 2.12 -7.53
N LEU A 13 -0.24 2.17 -6.18
CA LEU A 13 -1.38 1.94 -5.29
C LEU A 13 -2.48 2.99 -5.46
N GLU A 14 -2.12 4.27 -5.61
CA GLU A 14 -3.08 5.35 -5.87
C GLU A 14 -3.80 5.14 -7.21
N LYS A 15 -3.08 4.73 -8.26
CA LYS A 15 -3.64 4.42 -9.58
C LYS A 15 -4.63 3.25 -9.55
N VAL A 16 -4.35 2.19 -8.81
CA VAL A 16 -5.27 1.04 -8.71
C VAL A 16 -6.31 1.16 -7.59
N SER A 17 -6.34 2.28 -6.88
CA SER A 17 -7.21 2.50 -5.71
C SER A 17 -8.72 2.49 -5.99
N PHE A 18 -9.12 2.47 -7.27
CA PHE A 18 -10.52 2.34 -7.69
C PHE A 18 -11.02 0.88 -7.65
N ASN A 19 -10.11 -0.10 -7.62
CA ASN A 19 -10.45 -1.53 -7.62
C ASN A 19 -9.77 -2.22 -6.43
N PRO A 20 -10.54 -2.61 -5.39
CA PRO A 20 -10.00 -3.24 -4.18
C PRO A 20 -9.22 -4.53 -4.44
N ASP A 21 -9.62 -5.34 -5.42
CA ASP A 21 -8.93 -6.59 -5.78
C ASP A 21 -7.56 -6.32 -6.40
N LEU A 22 -7.48 -5.34 -7.32
CA LEU A 22 -6.20 -4.90 -7.90
C LEU A 22 -5.32 -4.22 -6.86
N PHE A 23 -5.90 -3.38 -6.01
CA PHE A 23 -5.20 -2.73 -4.91
C PHE A 23 -4.54 -3.75 -3.97
N THR A 24 -5.27 -4.80 -3.60
CA THR A 24 -4.73 -5.87 -2.75
C THR A 24 -3.58 -6.62 -3.43
N LYS A 25 -3.67 -6.89 -4.74
CA LYS A 25 -2.60 -7.55 -5.51
C LYS A 25 -1.33 -6.70 -5.57
N GLU A 26 -1.46 -5.42 -5.91
CA GLU A 26 -0.30 -4.51 -5.96
C GLU A 26 0.28 -4.26 -4.57
N LEU A 27 -0.56 -4.20 -3.53
CA LEU A 27 -0.10 -4.08 -2.15
C LEU A 27 0.75 -5.28 -1.71
N ARG A 28 0.34 -6.52 -2.05
CA ARG A 28 1.17 -7.72 -1.80
C ARG A 28 2.52 -7.65 -2.51
N LYS A 29 2.52 -7.16 -3.75
CA LYS A 29 3.74 -7.03 -4.55
C LYS A 29 4.68 -5.99 -3.95
N ALA A 30 4.14 -4.85 -3.55
CA ALA A 30 4.87 -3.81 -2.85
C ALA A 30 5.50 -4.31 -1.55
N MET A 31 4.76 -5.07 -0.74
CA MET A 31 5.27 -5.62 0.51
C MET A 31 6.48 -6.55 0.33
N ARG A 32 6.58 -7.25 -0.81
CA ARG A 32 7.74 -8.10 -1.12
C ARG A 32 8.98 -7.32 -1.57
N ASN A 33 8.78 -6.11 -2.10
CA ASN A 33 9.84 -5.31 -2.70
C ASN A 33 10.37 -4.21 -1.77
N LEU A 34 9.60 -3.83 -0.75
CA LEU A 34 9.95 -2.75 0.18
C LEU A 34 10.83 -3.25 1.32
N LEU A 35 11.78 -2.42 1.74
CA LEU A 35 12.56 -2.64 2.95
C LEU A 35 11.70 -2.42 4.20
N PRO A 36 12.09 -2.98 5.37
CA PRO A 36 11.28 -2.90 6.60
C PRO A 36 10.88 -1.46 6.98
N TYR A 37 11.80 -0.50 6.89
CA TYR A 37 11.53 0.91 7.20
C TYR A 37 10.55 1.56 6.20
N GLU A 38 10.57 1.14 4.94
CA GLU A 38 9.65 1.65 3.91
C GLU A 38 8.27 1.04 4.06
N MET A 39 8.20 -0.22 4.50
CA MET A 39 6.95 -0.87 4.85
C MET A 39 6.27 -0.18 6.03
N GLU A 40 7.02 0.26 7.03
CA GLU A 40 6.48 1.03 8.16
C GLU A 40 5.89 2.36 7.69
N HIS A 41 6.59 3.08 6.81
CA HIS A 41 6.06 4.29 6.17
C HIS A 41 4.80 4.01 5.34
N LEU A 42 4.79 2.91 4.58
CA LEU A 42 3.65 2.52 3.77
C LEU A 42 2.43 2.19 4.65
N LYS A 43 2.62 1.47 5.75
CA LYS A 43 1.57 1.16 6.75
C LYS A 43 0.91 2.43 7.27
N ASN A 44 1.72 3.43 7.66
CA ASN A 44 1.21 4.71 8.14
C ASN A 44 0.43 5.47 7.06
N TRP A 45 0.95 5.51 5.85
CA TRP A 45 0.26 6.13 4.72
C TRP A 45 -1.06 5.41 4.39
N LEU A 46 -1.06 4.08 4.37
CA LEU A 46 -2.25 3.26 4.11
C LEU A 46 -3.35 3.48 5.14
N ASN A 47 -3.01 3.56 6.43
CA ASN A 47 -3.98 3.87 7.48
C ASN A 47 -4.65 5.24 7.25
N PHE A 48 -3.87 6.25 6.87
CA PHE A 48 -4.41 7.57 6.54
C PHE A 48 -5.26 7.54 5.26
N TYR A 49 -4.75 6.90 4.20
CA TYR A 49 -5.38 6.86 2.88
C TYR A 49 -6.72 6.12 2.90
N THR A 50 -6.75 4.95 3.53
CA THR A 50 -7.97 4.12 3.66
C THR A 50 -8.96 4.65 4.70
N SER A 51 -8.56 5.61 5.55
CA SER A 51 -9.50 6.28 6.47
C SER A 51 -10.66 6.94 5.71
N LYS A 52 -10.37 7.50 4.53
CA LYS A 52 -11.37 8.11 3.63
C LYS A 52 -12.04 7.14 2.65
N LYS A 53 -11.57 5.89 2.60
CA LYS A 53 -11.96 4.85 1.62
C LYS A 53 -12.22 3.51 2.34
N PRO A 54 -13.39 3.34 2.98
CA PRO A 54 -13.72 2.14 3.75
C PRO A 54 -13.65 0.84 2.93
N GLU A 55 -13.89 0.91 1.62
CA GLU A 55 -13.75 -0.20 0.68
C GLU A 55 -12.32 -0.77 0.64
N LEU A 56 -11.31 0.10 0.82
CA LEU A 56 -9.91 -0.30 0.83
C LEU A 56 -9.44 -0.77 2.22
N LYS A 57 -10.19 -0.51 3.30
CA LYS A 57 -9.82 -0.99 4.65
C LYS A 57 -9.74 -2.52 4.71
N LYS A 58 -10.54 -3.23 3.93
CA LYS A 58 -10.48 -4.70 3.80
C LYS A 58 -9.13 -5.17 3.22
N CYS A 59 -8.51 -4.36 2.37
CA CYS A 59 -7.21 -4.67 1.77
C CYS A 59 -6.07 -4.61 2.80
N LEU A 60 -6.23 -3.83 3.89
CA LEU A 60 -5.23 -3.72 4.96
C LEU A 60 -5.05 -5.00 5.78
N ILE A 61 -5.98 -5.95 5.70
CA ILE A 61 -5.86 -7.25 6.36
C ILE A 61 -4.57 -7.96 5.94
N VAL A 62 -4.17 -7.77 4.68
CA VAL A 62 -2.95 -8.36 4.10
C VAL A 62 -1.65 -7.79 4.70
N VAL A 63 -1.73 -6.62 5.34
CA VAL A 63 -0.58 -5.90 5.90
C VAL A 63 -0.39 -6.19 7.40
N LYS A 64 -1.38 -6.84 8.03
CA LYS A 64 -1.39 -7.20 9.45
C LYS A 64 -0.72 -8.56 9.75
N ASP A 65 -0.33 -9.31 8.73
CA ASP A 65 0.42 -10.56 8.85
C ASP A 65 1.94 -10.32 8.72
#